data_AF-A0A956V2U7-F1
#
_entry.id   AF-A0A956V2U7-F1
#
_cell.length_a   1.000
_cell.length_b   1.000
_cell.length_c   1.000
_cell.angle_alpha   90.00
_cell.angle_beta   90.00
_cell.angle_gamma   90.00
#
_symmetry.space_group_name_H-M   'P 1'
#
loop_
_entity.id
_entity.type
_entity.pdbx_description
1 polymer ?
#
loop_
_entity_poly.entity_id
_entity_poly.type
_entity_poly.pdbx_seq_one_letter_code
_entity_poly.pdbx_strand_id
1 'polypeptide(L)'
;MQNQQATLVMESRGLAPQVRSFHFTDLWSRLYKTDEYFLDITCKPEGEVSQLSGQIMLSSGLEPNQEAHIVLYHNNNEIAQSGLDSFGQFKLDVSKHGTFDLEVKFAEARITVPQLTIQ
;
A
#
# COMPACT_ATOMS: atom_id res chain seq x y z
N MET A 1 11.02 -17.15 -9.36
CA MET A 1 10.25 -16.10 -8.68
C MET A 1 9.16 -15.62 -9.62
N GLN A 2 7.89 -15.85 -9.28
CA GLN A 2 6.75 -15.38 -10.07
C GLN A 2 6.57 -13.87 -9.86
N ASN A 3 6.29 -13.12 -10.92
CA ASN A 3 6.08 -11.67 -10.85
C ASN A 3 4.67 -11.35 -11.34
N GLN A 4 3.85 -10.79 -10.45
CA GLN A 4 2.48 -10.40 -10.73
C GLN A 4 2.36 -8.88 -10.62
N GLN A 5 1.73 -8.24 -11.61
CA GLN A 5 1.41 -6.82 -11.55
C GLN A 5 -0.05 -6.67 -11.10
N ALA A 6 -0.26 -5.91 -10.04
CA ALA A 6 -1.59 -5.68 -9.51
C ALA A 6 -2.33 -4.64 -10.35
N THR A 7 -3.61 -4.89 -10.61
CA THR A 7 -4.49 -3.99 -11.35
C THR A 7 -5.40 -3.27 -10.36
N LEU A 8 -5.53 -1.94 -10.50
CA LEU A 8 -6.46 -1.15 -9.69
C LEU A 8 -7.90 -1.54 -10.06
N VAL A 9 -8.67 -1.97 -9.06
CA VAL A 9 -10.08 -2.37 -9.20
C VAL A 9 -11.00 -1.25 -8.74
N MET A 10 -10.66 -0.59 -7.64
CA MET A 10 -11.47 0.46 -7.04
C MET A 10 -10.58 1.51 -6.38
N GLU A 11 -10.98 2.78 -6.48
CA GLU A 11 -10.41 3.89 -5.72
C GLU A 11 -11.56 4.64 -5.04
N SER A 12 -11.39 4.93 -3.75
CA SER A 12 -12.26 5.80 -2.97
C SER A 12 -11.41 6.93 -2.39
N ARG A 13 -11.94 8.15 -2.44
CA ARG A 13 -11.30 9.34 -1.86
C ARG A 13 -12.20 9.94 -0.79
N GLY A 14 -11.61 10.21 0.36
CA GLY A 14 -12.27 10.86 1.48
C GLY A 14 -11.69 12.24 1.74
N LEU A 15 -12.48 13.08 2.39
CA LEU A 15 -12.02 14.34 2.97
C LEU A 15 -12.00 14.16 4.49
N ALA A 16 -10.82 14.26 5.12
CA ALA A 16 -10.73 14.26 6.57
C ALA A 16 -10.79 15.72 7.10
N PRO A 17 -11.84 16.12 7.83
CA PRO A 17 -11.91 17.47 8.39
C PRO A 17 -10.92 17.60 9.56
N GLN A 18 -9.87 18.41 9.39
CA GLN A 18 -9.06 18.86 10.53
C GLN A 18 -9.74 20.05 11.22
N VAL A 19 -10.04 19.91 12.51
CA VAL A 19 -10.98 20.75 13.28
C VAL A 19 -10.52 22.21 13.50
N ARG A 20 -9.41 22.68 12.94
CA ARG A 20 -8.96 24.10 13.11
C ARG A 20 -8.36 24.79 11.89
N SER A 21 -8.24 24.13 10.75
CA SER A 21 -7.89 24.78 9.49
C SER A 21 -8.36 23.92 8.32
N PHE A 22 -9.00 24.51 7.31
CA PHE A 22 -9.40 23.81 6.09
C PHE A 22 -8.16 23.44 5.26
N HIS A 23 -7.45 22.40 5.68
CA HIS A 23 -6.47 21.71 4.84
C HIS A 23 -7.15 20.45 4.30
N PHE A 24 -7.39 20.44 2.98
CA PHE A 24 -7.85 19.25 2.27
C PHE A 24 -6.71 18.22 2.32
N THR A 25 -6.88 17.16 3.11
CA THR A 25 -5.95 16.04 3.14
C THR A 25 -6.51 14.96 2.22
N ASP A 26 -5.75 14.57 1.18
CA ASP A 26 -6.14 13.57 0.18
C ASP A 26 -6.05 12.16 0.80
N LEU A 27 -7.00 11.86 1.68
CA LEU A 27 -7.22 10.50 2.19
C LEU A 27 -7.77 9.65 1.03
N TRP A 28 -7.12 8.53 0.74
CA TRP A 28 -7.62 7.60 -0.25
C TRP A 28 -7.47 6.16 0.19
N SER A 29 -8.34 5.31 -0.34
CA SER A 29 -8.26 3.85 -0.25
C SER A 29 -8.36 3.28 -1.66
N ARG A 30 -7.49 2.33 -1.99
CA ARG A 30 -7.37 1.70 -3.30
C ARG A 30 -7.33 0.20 -3.13
N LEU A 31 -8.21 -0.48 -3.86
CA LEU A 31 -8.22 -1.94 -3.95
C LEU A 31 -7.55 -2.36 -5.25
N TYR A 32 -6.49 -3.15 -5.14
CA TYR A 32 -5.83 -3.79 -6.26
C TYR A 32 -6.05 -5.29 -6.24
N LYS A 33 -5.93 -5.91 -7.41
CA LYS A 33 -6.09 -7.35 -7.60
C LYS A 33 -5.01 -7.93 -8.51
N THR A 34 -4.56 -9.14 -8.18
CA THR A 34 -3.87 -10.08 -9.09
C THR A 34 -4.73 -11.34 -9.28
N ASP A 35 -4.23 -12.35 -9.99
CA ASP A 35 -4.94 -13.64 -10.09
C ASP A 35 -5.11 -14.31 -8.72
N GLU A 36 -4.14 -14.12 -7.82
CA GLU A 36 -4.07 -14.84 -6.55
C GLU A 36 -4.36 -13.96 -5.33
N TYR A 37 -4.26 -12.64 -5.44
CA TYR A 37 -4.29 -11.74 -4.29
C TYR A 37 -5.19 -10.52 -4.49
N PHE A 38 -5.71 -10.03 -3.37
CA PHE A 38 -6.26 -8.70 -3.21
C PHE A 38 -5.34 -7.88 -2.31
N LEU A 39 -5.17 -6.60 -2.65
CA LEU A 39 -4.40 -5.64 -1.88
C LEU A 39 -5.28 -4.43 -1.62
N ASP A 40 -5.71 -4.25 -0.38
CA ASP A 40 -6.36 -3.02 0.07
C ASP A 40 -5.30 -2.09 0.64
N ILE A 41 -5.17 -0.89 0.08
CA ILE A 41 -4.15 0.08 0.44
C ILE A 41 -4.85 1.39 0.76
N THR A 42 -4.60 1.93 1.95
CA THR A 42 -5.08 3.22 2.39
C THR A 42 -3.91 4.16 2.66
N CYS A 43 -4.01 5.40 2.18
CA CYS A 43 -3.06 6.46 2.50
C CYS A 43 -3.76 7.54 3.29
N LYS A 44 -3.27 7.79 4.49
CA LYS A 44 -3.79 8.80 5.40
C LYS A 44 -2.70 9.83 5.72
N PRO A 45 -2.91 11.11 5.41
CA PRO A 45 -2.01 12.17 5.85
C PRO A 45 -2.03 12.34 7.37
N GLU A 46 -0.86 12.39 8.00
CA GLU A 46 -0.64 12.58 9.45
C GLU A 46 0.39 13.70 9.69
N GLY A 47 -0.02 14.95 9.49
CA GLY A 47 0.87 16.11 9.64
C GLY A 47 1.82 16.24 8.45
N GLU A 48 3.13 16.18 8.72
CA GLU A 48 4.21 16.27 7.71
C GLU A 48 4.57 14.91 7.07
N VAL A 49 3.91 13.83 7.52
CA VAL A 49 4.11 12.48 6.99
C VAL A 49 2.78 11.90 6.52
N SER A 50 2.82 11.05 5.51
CA SER A 50 1.68 10.27 5.06
C SER A 50 1.85 8.83 5.51
N GLN A 51 0.83 8.26 6.14
CA GLN A 51 0.82 6.88 6.58
C GLN A 51 0.16 6.01 5.51
N LEU A 52 0.93 5.08 4.97
CA LEU A 52 0.43 4.04 4.09
C LEU A 52 0.16 2.79 4.91
N SER A 53 -1.08 2.34 4.97
CA SER A 53 -1.47 1.08 5.58
C SER A 53 -2.24 0.23 4.59
N GLY A 54 -2.35 -1.05 4.88
CA GLY A 54 -3.12 -1.93 4.02
C GLY A 54 -3.15 -3.35 4.51
N GLN A 55 -3.83 -4.18 3.72
CA GLN A 55 -3.97 -5.61 3.95
C GLN A 55 -3.82 -6.36 2.64
N ILE A 56 -3.12 -7.49 2.70
CA ILE A 56 -3.06 -8.46 1.61
C ILE A 56 -3.93 -9.66 1.98
N MET A 57 -4.71 -10.14 1.02
CA MET A 57 -5.57 -11.31 1.18
C MET A 57 -5.41 -12.23 -0.03
N LEU A 58 -5.49 -13.55 0.16
CA LEU A 58 -5.61 -14.46 -0.96
C LEU A 58 -7.01 -14.34 -1.56
N SER A 59 -7.12 -14.49 -2.88
CA SER A 59 -8.41 -14.53 -3.60
C SER A 59 -9.29 -15.70 -3.16
N SER A 60 -8.71 -16.71 -2.52
CA SER A 60 -9.42 -17.82 -1.88
C SER A 60 -10.09 -17.46 -0.53
N GLY A 61 -9.79 -16.28 0.02
CA GLY A 61 -10.25 -15.86 1.36
C GLY A 61 -9.40 -16.38 2.52
N LEU A 62 -8.24 -16.99 2.23
CA LEU A 62 -7.27 -17.42 3.24
C LEU A 62 -6.27 -16.30 3.56
N GLU A 63 -5.66 -16.39 4.74
CA GLU A 63 -4.57 -15.48 5.15
C GLU A 63 -3.32 -15.70 4.27
N PRO A 64 -2.64 -14.62 3.85
CA PRO A 64 -1.41 -14.73 3.07
C PRO A 64 -0.25 -15.30 3.89
N ASN A 65 0.83 -15.70 3.21
CA ASN A 65 2.06 -16.14 3.88
C ASN A 65 2.64 -15.00 4.74
N GLN A 66 2.86 -15.28 6.03
CA GLN A 66 3.37 -14.34 7.04
C GLN A 66 4.83 -13.92 6.82
N GLU A 67 5.58 -14.63 5.98
CA GLU A 67 6.98 -14.30 5.66
C GLU A 67 7.10 -13.19 4.59
N ALA A 68 5.98 -12.62 4.15
CA ALA A 68 5.99 -11.54 3.18
C ALA A 68 6.40 -10.20 3.79
N HIS A 69 7.04 -9.37 2.98
CA HIS A 69 7.39 -7.99 3.33
C HIS A 69 6.96 -7.02 2.23
N ILE A 70 6.51 -5.85 2.65
CA ILE A 70 6.19 -4.71 1.80
C ILE A 70 7.44 -3.85 1.66
N VAL A 71 7.74 -3.43 0.44
CA VAL A 71 8.81 -2.48 0.16
C VAL A 71 8.27 -1.35 -0.70
N LEU A 72 8.55 -0.12 -0.32
CA LEU A 72 8.19 1.08 -1.06
C LEU A 72 9.44 1.64 -1.75
N TYR A 73 9.35 1.82 -3.06
CA TYR A 73 10.42 2.34 -3.90
C TYR A 73 10.11 3.75 -4.41
N HIS A 74 11.13 4.59 -4.46
CA HIS A 74 11.10 5.90 -5.13
C HIS A 74 12.32 6.03 -6.04
N ASN A 75 12.10 6.20 -7.34
CA ASN A 75 13.17 6.23 -8.36
C ASN A 75 14.13 5.03 -8.23
N ASN A 76 13.58 3.81 -8.11
CA ASN A 76 14.31 2.54 -7.91
C ASN A 76 15.12 2.43 -6.60
N ASN A 77 14.99 3.38 -5.68
CA ASN A 77 15.60 3.30 -4.34
C ASN A 77 14.54 2.86 -3.34
N GLU A 78 14.88 1.88 -2.52
CA GLU A 78 14.07 1.50 -1.37
C GLU A 78 14.05 2.67 -0.37
N ILE A 79 12.85 3.12 0.01
CA ILE A 79 12.68 4.22 0.96
C ILE A 79 12.02 3.79 2.28
N ALA A 80 11.25 2.70 2.25
CA ALA A 80 10.59 2.15 3.43
C ALA A 80 10.26 0.66 3.21
N GLN A 81 10.23 -0.09 4.31
CA GLN A 81 9.81 -1.50 4.31
C GLN A 81 9.10 -1.87 5.61
N SER A 82 8.21 -2.86 5.54
CA SER A 82 7.47 -3.40 6.68
C SER A 82 7.19 -4.88 6.45
N GLY A 83 7.24 -5.69 7.51
CA GLY A 83 6.67 -7.03 7.47
C GLY A 83 5.14 -6.99 7.44
N LEU A 84 4.53 -8.13 7.14
CA LEU A 84 3.09 -8.36 7.39
C LEU A 84 2.88 -8.90 8.81
N ASP A 85 1.76 -8.54 9.42
CA ASP A 85 1.28 -9.22 10.62
C ASP A 85 0.55 -10.54 10.29
N SER A 86 0.00 -11.20 11.32
CA SER A 86 -0.72 -12.47 11.17
C SER A 86 -2.00 -12.39 10.35
N PHE A 87 -2.49 -11.19 10.06
CA PHE A 87 -3.69 -10.90 9.26
C PHE A 87 -3.34 -10.31 7.89
N GLY A 88 -2.06 -10.35 7.49
CA GLY A 88 -1.59 -9.78 6.24
C GLY A 88 -1.57 -8.26 6.21
N GLN A 89 -1.65 -7.59 7.37
CA GLN A 89 -1.67 -6.13 7.45
C GLN A 89 -0.26 -5.54 7.51
N PHE A 90 -0.12 -4.33 6.99
CA PHE A 90 1.13 -3.58 7.03
C PHE A 90 0.90 -2.09 7.31
N LYS A 91 1.97 -1.42 7.71
CA LYS A 91 2.01 0.02 7.92
C LYS A 91 3.38 0.58 7.60
N LEU A 92 3.41 1.68 6.85
CA LEU A 92 4.62 2.41 6.44
C LEU A 92 4.39 3.90 6.64
N ASP A 93 5.35 4.57 7.26
CA ASP A 93 5.36 6.04 7.30
C ASP A 93 6.16 6.57 6.12
N VAL A 94 5.57 7.50 5.36
CA VAL A 94 6.11 8.05 4.12
C VAL A 94 6.24 9.56 4.25
N SER A 95 7.47 10.05 4.44
CA SER A 95 7.74 11.49 4.64
C SER A 95 7.93 12.28 3.34
N LYS A 96 7.65 11.67 2.18
CA LYS A 96 7.85 12.30 0.87
C LYS A 96 6.59 12.16 0.03
N HIS A 97 6.21 13.24 -0.63
CA HIS A 97 5.15 13.22 -1.63
C HIS A 97 5.77 12.85 -2.98
N GLY A 98 5.00 12.18 -3.83
CA GLY A 98 5.50 11.73 -5.12
C GLY A 98 4.80 10.48 -5.62
N THR A 99 5.45 9.86 -6.60
CA THR A 99 4.98 8.62 -7.22
C THR A 99 5.94 7.51 -6.86
N PHE A 100 5.40 6.44 -6.29
CA PHE A 100 6.16 5.34 -5.72
C PHE A 100 5.79 4.03 -6.41
N ASP A 101 6.66 3.03 -6.31
CA ASP A 101 6.31 1.66 -6.66
C ASP A 101 6.27 0.84 -5.37
N LEU A 102 5.14 0.20 -5.09
CA LEU A 102 5.01 -0.70 -3.94
C LEU A 102 5.23 -2.14 -4.42
N GLU A 103 6.12 -2.86 -3.74
CA GLU A 103 6.30 -4.29 -3.95
C GLU A 103 5.89 -5.07 -2.70
N VAL A 104 5.16 -6.18 -2.91
CA VAL A 104 5.00 -7.23 -1.92
C VAL A 104 5.93 -8.36 -2.30
N LYS A 105 6.86 -8.72 -1.42
CA LYS A 105 7.84 -9.78 -1.65
C LYS A 105 7.52 -10.98 -0.78
N PHE A 106 7.24 -12.09 -1.42
CA PHE A 106 7.13 -13.42 -0.83
C PHE A 106 8.42 -14.21 -1.11
N ALA A 107 8.57 -15.39 -0.51
CA ALA A 107 9.72 -16.27 -0.77
C ALA A 107 9.88 -16.62 -2.26
N GLU A 108 8.77 -16.88 -2.97
CA GLU A 108 8.79 -17.36 -4.35
C GLU A 108 8.04 -16.46 -5.35
N ALA A 109 7.40 -15.40 -4.86
CA ALA A 109 6.58 -14.51 -5.67
C ALA A 109 6.79 -13.05 -5.30
N ARG A 110 6.48 -12.15 -6.23
CA ARG A 110 6.40 -10.72 -5.99
C ARG A 110 5.16 -10.14 -6.64
N ILE A 111 4.51 -9.22 -5.94
CA ILE A 111 3.41 -8.41 -6.45
C ILE A 111 3.91 -6.98 -6.58
N THR A 112 3.58 -6.32 -7.69
CA THR A 112 3.97 -4.93 -7.94
C THR A 112 2.74 -4.05 -8.12
N VAL A 113 2.71 -2.92 -7.41
CA VAL A 113 1.74 -1.84 -7.59
C VAL A 113 2.54 -0.62 -8.08
N PRO A 114 2.66 -0.43 -9.41
CA PRO A 114 3.43 0.67 -9.95
C PRO A 114 2.68 1.99 -9.84
N GLN A 115 3.42 3.09 -9.79
CA GLN A 115 2.89 4.45 -9.88
C GLN A 115 1.88 4.83 -8.78
N LEU A 116 2.10 4.34 -7.56
CA LEU A 116 1.32 4.70 -6.38
C LEU A 116 1.61 6.16 -5.97
N THR A 117 0.68 7.06 -6.26
CA THR A 117 0.83 8.48 -5.89
C THR A 117 0.45 8.72 -4.43
N ILE A 118 1.35 9.36 -3.69
CA ILE A 118 1.15 9.86 -2.31
C ILE A 118 1.33 11.38 -2.34
N GLN A 119 0.32 12.12 -1.87
CA GLN A 119 0.24 13.58 -1.93
C GLN A 119 0.45 14.25 -0.57
#